data_AF-A0A5C5T3R0-F1
#
_entry.id   AF-A0A5C5T3R0-F1
#
_cell.length_a   1.000
_cell.length_b   1.000
_cell.length_c   1.000
_cell.angle_alpha   90.00
_cell.angle_beta   90.00
_cell.angle_gamma   90.00
#
_symmetry.space_group_name_H-M   'P 1'
#
loop_
_entity.id
_entity.type
_entity.pdbx_description
1 polymer ?
#
loop_
_entity_poly.entity_id
_entity_poly.type
_entity_poly.pdbx_seq_one_letter_code
_entity_poly.pdbx_strand_id
1 'polypeptide(L)'
;MPQNQYMPKTSVAYFFNRSKDVNTENNISILTLFARLTREITYDDGINIYSKVDTIWVDIEDIQLEKATESMKSLPNGMQEYTVTEEVFHALVNLSKVSPRELYCLTPFHREAVREKFIQ
;
A
#
# COMPACT_ATOMS: atom_id res chain seq x y z
N MET A 1 -42.64 3.53 22.87
CA MET A 1 -41.25 4.05 22.99
C MET A 1 -40.65 4.03 21.59
N PRO A 2 -40.05 5.12 21.08
CA PRO A 2 -39.47 5.09 19.75
C PRO A 2 -38.13 4.35 19.80
N GLN A 3 -38.01 3.28 19.02
CA GLN A 3 -36.74 2.62 18.77
C GLN A 3 -35.91 3.57 17.90
N ASN A 4 -34.92 4.25 18.49
CA ASN A 4 -33.84 4.84 17.73
C ASN A 4 -33.11 3.68 17.04
N GLN A 5 -33.43 3.45 15.78
CA GLN A 5 -32.66 2.57 14.92
C GLN A 5 -31.27 3.18 14.78
N TYR A 6 -30.30 2.63 15.53
CA TYR A 6 -28.88 2.92 15.30
C TYR A 6 -28.58 2.46 13.86
N MET A 7 -28.43 3.41 12.95
CA MET A 7 -27.89 3.08 11.63
C MET A 7 -26.43 2.67 11.81
N PRO A 8 -26.01 1.52 11.28
CA PRO A 8 -24.62 1.12 11.34
C PRO A 8 -23.74 2.24 10.75
N LYS A 9 -22.77 2.72 11.52
CA LYS A 9 -21.79 3.67 10.99
C LYS A 9 -20.80 2.88 10.16
N THR A 10 -20.57 3.33 8.94
CA THR A 10 -19.56 2.75 8.05
C THR A 10 -18.54 3.81 7.71
N SER A 11 -17.26 3.51 7.92
CA SER A 11 -16.15 4.34 7.46
C SER A 11 -15.24 3.55 6.54
N VAL A 12 -14.64 4.23 5.57
CA VAL A 12 -13.69 3.64 4.63
C VAL A 12 -12.36 4.37 4.72
N ALA A 13 -11.28 3.61 4.89
CA ALA A 13 -9.91 4.07 4.83
C ALA A 13 -9.21 3.48 3.60
N TYR A 14 -8.32 4.26 3.00
CA TYR A 14 -7.62 3.89 1.77
C TYR A 14 -6.11 3.93 2.01
N PHE A 15 -5.43 2.86 1.62
CA PHE A 15 -4.01 2.69 1.88
C PHE A 15 -3.24 2.34 0.61
N PHE A 16 -2.10 2.99 0.47
CA PHE A 16 -1.07 2.62 -0.49
C PHE A 16 0.16 2.14 0.27
N ASN A 17 0.57 0.91 0.01
CA ASN A 17 1.75 0.30 0.56
C ASN A 17 2.78 0.10 -0.54
N ARG A 18 4.05 0.38 -0.25
CA ARG A 18 5.17 -0.07 -1.06
C ARG A 18 6.32 -0.53 -0.21
N SER A 19 7.13 -1.42 -0.73
CA SER A 19 8.39 -1.77 -0.09
C SER A 19 9.48 -2.02 -1.12
N LYS A 20 10.71 -1.88 -0.65
CA LYS A 20 11.90 -2.27 -1.37
C LYS A 20 12.77 -3.08 -0.43
N ASP A 21 13.25 -4.22 -0.90
CA ASP A 21 14.32 -4.96 -0.25
C ASP A 21 15.45 -5.28 -1.21
N VAL A 22 16.63 -5.54 -0.67
CA VAL A 22 17.79 -5.99 -1.44
C VAL A 22 18.38 -7.20 -0.74
N ASN A 23 18.28 -8.35 -1.39
CA ASN A 23 18.78 -9.62 -0.88
C ASN A 23 19.86 -10.16 -1.80
N THR A 24 20.73 -11.01 -1.27
CA THR A 24 21.78 -11.68 -2.06
C THR A 24 21.47 -13.16 -2.14
N GLU A 25 21.22 -13.65 -3.35
CA GLU A 25 20.96 -15.05 -3.64
C GLU A 25 22.01 -15.56 -4.64
N ASN A 26 22.73 -16.63 -4.31
CA ASN A 26 23.75 -17.22 -5.20
C ASN A 26 24.79 -16.20 -5.72
N ASN A 27 25.26 -15.30 -4.85
CA ASN A 27 26.16 -14.17 -5.18
C ASN A 27 25.58 -13.13 -6.16
N ILE A 28 24.27 -13.14 -6.39
CA ILE A 28 23.56 -12.15 -7.20
C ILE A 28 22.70 -11.31 -6.26
N SER A 29 22.87 -10.00 -6.29
CA SER A 29 21.99 -9.08 -5.56
C SER A 29 20.69 -8.89 -6.33
N ILE A 30 19.56 -9.23 -5.69
CA ILE A 30 18.21 -9.07 -6.19
C ILE A 30 17.54 -7.94 -5.41
N LEU A 31 16.93 -7.01 -6.14
CA LEU A 31 16.10 -5.95 -5.61
C LEU A 31 14.64 -6.38 -5.78
N THR A 32 13.95 -6.56 -4.67
CA THR A 32 12.52 -6.91 -4.64
C THR A 32 11.71 -5.65 -4.38
N LEU A 33 10.80 -5.32 -5.29
CA LEU A 33 9.83 -4.25 -5.17
C LEU A 33 8.45 -4.83 -4.94
N PHE A 34 7.71 -4.24 -4.01
CA PHE A 34 6.33 -4.61 -3.76
C PHE A 34 5.48 -3.35 -3.65
N ALA A 35 4.25 -3.43 -4.14
CA ALA A 35 3.26 -2.37 -4.00
C ALA A 35 1.87 -2.97 -3.85
N ARG A 36 1.02 -2.33 -3.03
CA ARG A 36 -0.33 -2.80 -2.74
C ARG A 36 -1.27 -1.63 -2.49
N LEU A 37 -2.47 -1.73 -3.03
CA LEU A 37 -3.59 -0.82 -2.79
C LEU A 37 -4.68 -1.58 -2.04
N THR A 38 -4.97 -1.17 -0.81
CA THR A 38 -6.03 -1.75 0.02
C THR A 38 -7.04 -0.69 0.44
N ARG A 39 -8.28 -1.12 0.66
CA ARG A 39 -9.27 -0.33 1.38
C ARG A 39 -9.72 -1.11 2.61
N GLU A 40 -9.90 -0.42 3.72
CA GLU A 40 -10.46 -0.98 4.94
C GLU A 40 -11.84 -0.38 5.17
N ILE A 41 -12.84 -1.23 5.33
CA ILE A 41 -14.21 -0.84 5.64
C ILE A 41 -14.47 -1.23 7.09
N THR A 42 -14.73 -0.23 7.93
CA THR A 42 -15.09 -0.42 9.35
C THR A 42 -16.60 -0.32 9.49
N TYR A 43 -17.18 -1.28 10.20
CA TYR A 43 -18.60 -1.35 10.53
C TYR A 43 -18.75 -1.24 12.05
N ASP A 44 -19.64 -0.35 12.48
CA ASP A 44 -20.03 -0.18 13.89
C ASP A 44 -21.56 -0.34 13.97
N ASP A 45 -22.01 -1.44 14.60
CA ASP A 45 -23.44 -1.76 14.80
C ASP A 45 -23.97 -1.25 16.17
N GLY A 46 -23.17 -0.48 16.91
CA GLY A 46 -23.47 0.03 18.24
C GLY A 46 -23.14 -0.94 19.39
N ILE A 47 -22.76 -2.18 19.09
CA ILE A 47 -22.36 -3.21 20.06
C ILE A 47 -20.94 -3.69 19.76
N ASN A 48 -20.64 -3.90 18.49
CA ASN A 48 -19.36 -4.41 18.00
C ASN A 48 -18.79 -3.46 16.94
N ILE A 49 -17.46 -3.38 16.93
CA ILE A 49 -16.69 -2.78 15.85
C ILE A 49 -15.93 -3.90 15.15
N TYR A 50 -16.11 -4.03 13.85
CA TYR A 50 -15.34 -4.96 13.03
C TYR A 50 -14.91 -4.29 11.74
N SER A 51 -13.75 -4.71 11.21
CA SER A 51 -13.24 -4.20 9.94
C SER A 51 -13.01 -5.31 8.92
N LYS A 52 -13.15 -4.94 7.65
CA LYS A 52 -12.86 -5.79 6.49
C LYS A 52 -11.86 -5.07 5.60
N VAL A 53 -10.73 -5.73 5.33
CA VAL A 53 -9.73 -5.23 4.39
C VAL A 53 -9.93 -5.90 3.04
N ASP A 54 -10.14 -5.09 2.00
CA ASP A 54 -10.15 -5.53 0.61
C ASP A 54 -8.83 -5.13 -0.04
N THR A 55 -8.11 -6.09 -0.64
CA THR A 55 -6.98 -5.79 -1.52
C THR A 55 -7.49 -5.55 -2.93
N ILE A 56 -7.31 -4.34 -3.44
CA ILE A 56 -7.80 -3.91 -4.75
C ILE A 56 -6.78 -4.19 -5.84
N TRP A 57 -5.50 -4.01 -5.53
CA TRP A 57 -4.41 -4.28 -6.44
C TRP A 57 -3.14 -4.61 -5.65
N VAL A 58 -2.31 -5.48 -6.20
CA VAL A 58 -1.02 -5.87 -5.64
C VAL A 58 -0.07 -6.25 -6.77
N ASP A 59 1.20 -5.91 -6.63
CA ASP A 59 2.24 -6.31 -7.56
C ASP A 59 3.57 -6.48 -6.85
N ILE A 60 4.38 -7.40 -7.36
CA ILE A 60 5.71 -7.74 -6.85
C ILE A 60 6.65 -7.98 -8.02
N GLU A 61 7.83 -7.36 -7.97
CA GLU A 61 8.81 -7.46 -9.03
C GLU A 61 10.21 -7.70 -8.44
N ASP A 62 10.85 -8.77 -8.89
CA ASP A 62 12.26 -9.05 -8.59
C ASP A 62 13.13 -8.66 -9.77
N ILE A 63 14.14 -7.83 -9.50
CA ILE A 63 15.04 -7.29 -10.51
C ILE A 63 16.47 -7.52 -10.03
N GLN A 64 17.35 -8.03 -10.90
CA GLN A 64 18.78 -8.01 -10.62
C GLN A 64 19.23 -6.57 -10.38
N LEU A 65 19.92 -6.32 -9.26
CA LEU A 65 20.26 -4.96 -8.82
C LEU A 65 21.00 -4.18 -9.91
N GLU A 66 21.86 -4.84 -10.69
CA GLU A 66 22.59 -4.24 -11.82
C GLU A 66 21.68 -3.74 -12.96
N LYS A 67 20.50 -4.34 -13.15
CA LYS A 67 19.50 -3.97 -14.16
C LYS A 67 18.45 -3.00 -13.64
N ALA A 68 18.38 -2.79 -12.33
CA ALA A 68 17.44 -1.85 -11.74
C ALA A 68 17.77 -0.41 -12.15
N THR A 69 16.73 0.41 -12.34
CA THR A 69 16.93 1.84 -12.59
C THR A 69 17.51 2.54 -11.35
N GLU A 70 18.19 3.66 -11.53
CA GLU A 70 18.71 4.45 -10.39
C GLU A 70 17.60 4.88 -9.42
N SER A 71 16.40 5.17 -9.94
CA SER A 71 15.23 5.49 -9.10
C SER A 71 14.88 4.35 -8.14
N MET A 72 14.84 3.11 -8.63
CA MET A 72 14.55 1.92 -7.83
C MET A 72 15.65 1.65 -6.79
N LYS A 73 16.93 1.81 -7.19
CA LYS A 73 18.07 1.63 -6.29
C LYS A 73 18.08 2.66 -5.16
N SER A 74 17.70 3.90 -5.45
CA SER A 74 17.67 5.01 -4.50
C SER A 74 16.57 4.89 -3.44
N LEU A 75 15.57 4.03 -3.68
CA LEU A 75 14.52 3.78 -2.69
C LEU A 75 15.14 3.19 -1.42
N PRO A 76 14.68 3.62 -0.23
CA PRO A 76 15.13 3.03 1.02
C PRO A 76 14.73 1.56 1.14
N ASN A 77 15.57 0.71 1.73
CA ASN A 77 15.09 -0.59 2.21
C ASN A 77 14.02 -0.39 3.31
N GLY A 78 12.99 -1.22 3.25
CA GLY A 78 11.87 -1.22 4.18
C GLY A 78 10.51 -1.08 3.50
N MET A 79 9.49 -1.01 4.32
CA MET A 79 8.10 -0.80 3.93
C MET A 79 7.66 0.63 4.23
N GLN A 80 6.86 1.19 3.35
CA GLN A 80 6.17 2.45 3.54
C GLN A 80 4.68 2.25 3.30
N GLU A 81 3.89 2.66 4.28
CA GLU A 81 2.44 2.73 4.20
C GLU A 81 2.01 4.19 4.15
N TYR A 82 1.06 4.50 3.28
CA TYR A 82 0.47 5.81 3.11
C TYR A 82 -1.04 5.72 3.27
N THR A 83 -1.59 6.48 4.21
CA THR A 83 -3.03 6.73 4.29
C THR A 83 -3.38 7.83 3.29
N VAL A 84 -4.23 7.53 2.31
CA VAL A 84 -4.57 8.45 1.22
C VAL A 84 -6.07 8.77 1.22
N THR A 85 -6.45 9.81 0.45
CA THR A 85 -7.87 10.07 0.18
C THR A 85 -8.40 9.09 -0.86
N GLU A 86 -9.72 8.98 -0.97
CA GLU A 86 -10.38 8.16 -1.99
C GLU A 86 -9.99 8.57 -3.42
N GLU A 87 -9.89 9.87 -3.67
CA GLU A 87 -9.55 10.41 -4.99
C GLU A 87 -8.12 10.02 -5.39
N VAL A 88 -7.16 10.17 -4.48
CA VAL A 88 -5.78 9.73 -4.69
C VAL A 88 -5.72 8.23 -4.89
N PHE A 89 -6.46 7.45 -4.08
CA PHE A 89 -6.51 6.00 -4.20
C PHE A 89 -7.00 5.56 -5.58
N HIS A 90 -8.08 6.14 -6.08
CA HIS A 90 -8.58 5.83 -7.42
C HIS A 90 -7.61 6.24 -8.53
N ALA A 91 -6.92 7.38 -8.38
CA ALA A 91 -5.86 7.76 -9.31
C ALA A 91 -4.72 6.72 -9.34
N LEU A 92 -4.30 6.21 -8.17
CA LEU A 92 -3.30 5.16 -8.08
C LEU A 92 -3.78 3.82 -8.68
N VAL A 93 -5.04 3.45 -8.47
CA VAL A 93 -5.65 2.26 -9.11
C VAL A 93 -5.67 2.40 -10.64
N ASN A 94 -5.91 3.60 -11.16
CA ASN A 94 -5.87 3.83 -12.59
C ASN A 94 -4.43 3.79 -13.12
N LEU A 95 -3.49 4.42 -12.40
CA LEU A 95 -2.08 4.36 -12.74
C LEU A 95 -1.55 2.92 -12.74
N SER A 96 -1.99 2.08 -11.80
CA SER A 96 -1.52 0.69 -11.70
C SER A 96 -1.92 -0.18 -12.90
N LYS A 97 -2.98 0.20 -13.62
CA LYS A 97 -3.41 -0.47 -14.86
C LYS A 97 -2.58 -0.03 -16.08
N VAL A 98 -1.97 1.15 -16.03
CA VAL A 98 -1.24 1.76 -17.16
C VAL A 98 0.26 1.59 -17.01
N SER A 99 0.80 1.86 -15.81
CA SER A 99 2.22 1.88 -15.49
C SER A 99 2.46 1.39 -14.06
N PRO A 100 2.34 0.07 -13.80
CA PRO A 100 2.46 -0.49 -12.44
C PRO A 100 3.81 -0.19 -11.78
N ARG A 101 4.89 -0.17 -12.58
CA ARG A 101 6.25 0.13 -12.10
C ARG A 101 6.42 1.51 -11.51
N GLU A 102 5.63 2.49 -11.95
CA GLU A 102 5.68 3.84 -11.37
C GLU A 102 5.24 3.85 -9.91
N LEU A 103 4.34 2.94 -9.51
CA LEU A 103 3.87 2.85 -8.13
C LEU A 103 5.03 2.52 -7.16
N TYR A 104 6.01 1.73 -7.58
CA TYR A 104 7.16 1.44 -6.72
C TYR A 104 7.95 2.71 -6.35
N CYS A 105 8.02 3.68 -7.26
CA CYS A 105 8.90 4.83 -7.11
C CYS A 105 8.18 6.13 -6.67
N LEU A 106 6.87 6.24 -6.85
CA LEU A 106 6.13 7.46 -6.49
C LEU A 106 5.87 7.59 -4.98
N THR A 107 5.73 8.84 -4.54
CA THR A 107 5.18 9.18 -3.22
C THR A 107 3.82 9.84 -3.43
N PRO A 108 2.70 9.25 -2.98
CA PRO A 108 1.39 9.84 -3.23
C PRO A 108 1.18 11.07 -2.34
N PHE A 109 0.21 11.91 -2.72
CA PHE A 109 -0.34 12.87 -1.78
C PHE A 109 -1.09 12.11 -0.68
N HIS A 110 -0.63 12.24 0.55
CA HIS A 110 -1.06 11.40 1.67
C HIS A 110 -1.44 12.25 2.88
N ARG A 111 -2.29 11.69 3.73
CA ARG A 111 -2.63 12.25 5.05
C ARG A 111 -1.56 11.91 6.07
N GLU A 112 -1.16 10.64 6.07
CA GLU A 112 -0.22 10.06 7.02
C GLU A 112 0.69 9.07 6.31
N ALA A 113 1.91 8.90 6.82
CA ALA A 113 2.85 7.92 6.32
C ALA A 113 3.58 7.24 7.48
N VAL A 114 3.65 5.92 7.41
CA VAL A 114 4.42 5.09 8.34
C VAL A 114 5.53 4.40 7.56
N ARG A 115 6.72 4.31 8.15
CA ARG A 115 7.84 3.59 7.58
C ARG A 115 8.39 2.57 8.56
N GLU A 116 8.49 1.34 8.10
CA GLU A 116 9.07 0.24 8.84
C GLU A 116 10.35 -0.23 8.14
N LYS A 117 11.41 -0.44 8.92
CA LYS A 117 12.65 -1.02 8.39
C LYS A 117 12.54 -2.53 8.47
N PHE A 118 13.03 -3.22 7.46
CA PHE A 118 13.25 -4.67 7.57
C PHE A 118 14.34 -4.94 8.60
N ILE A 119 14.12 -5.95 9.45
CA ILE A 119 15.12 -6.44 10.39
C ILE A 119 16.11 -7.26 9.55
N GLN A 120 17.38 -6.86 9.58
CA GLN A 120 18.48 -7.56 8.91
C GLN A 120 19.31 -8.34 9.92
#